data_AF-A0A968TI53-F1
#
_entry.id   AF-A0A968TI53-F1
#
_cell.length_a   1.000
_cell.length_b   1.000
_cell.length_c   1.000
_cell.angle_alpha   90.00
_cell.angle_beta   90.00
_cell.angle_gamma   90.00
#
_symmetry.space_group_name_H-M   'P 1'
#
loop_
_entity.id
_entity.type
_entity.pdbx_description
1 polymer ?
#
loop_
_entity_poly.entity_id
_entity_poly.type
_entity_poly.pdbx_seq_one_letter_code
_entity_poly.pdbx_strand_id
1 'polypeptide(L)' 'MQRALEQLAAKPDTGKIASARASLFRFQSQFRVWMQPFASFNPYQVRVWENRLVAIERLLRYGERVGVGSRE' A
#
# COMPACT_ATOMS: atom_id res chain seq x y z
N MET A 1 -0.80 7.26 5.39
CA MET A 1 -0.45 6.59 4.11
C MET A 1 0.02 7.60 3.08
N GLN A 2 -0.81 8.58 2.70
CA GLN A 2 -0.52 9.56 1.64
C GLN A 2 0.89 10.18 1.71
N ARG A 3 1.26 10.81 2.84
CA ARG A 3 2.59 11.43 3.00
C ARG A 3 3.76 10.47 2.73
N ALA A 4 3.64 9.20 3.12
CA ALA A 4 4.71 8.22 2.90
C ALA A 4 4.85 7.86 1.41
N LEU A 5 3.75 7.84 0.67
CA LEU A 5 3.77 7.65 -0.78
C LEU A 5 4.31 8.88 -1.51
N GLU A 6 3.95 10.09 -1.07
CA GLU A 6 4.49 11.35 -1.62
C GLU A 6 6.00 11.45 -1.41
N GLN A 7 6.49 11.11 -0.22
CA GLN A 7 7.93 11.09 0.08
C GLN A 7 8.68 10.04 -0.75
N LEU A 8 8.07 8.88 -0.96
CA LEU A 8 8.60 7.83 -1.84
C LEU A 8 8.67 8.31 -3.29
N ALA A 9 7.61 8.95 -3.78
CA ALA A 9 7.56 9.50 -5.14
C ALA A 9 8.60 10.61 -5.36
N ALA A 10 8.86 11.45 -4.36
CA ALA A 10 9.82 12.55 -4.45
C ALA A 10 11.28 12.07 -4.55
N LYS A 11 11.64 11.01 -3.82
CA LYS A 11 12.98 10.39 -3.92
C LYS A 11 12.87 8.91 -3.53
N PRO A 12 12.90 7.98 -4.49
CA PRO A 12 12.81 6.56 -4.22
C PRO A 12 14.06 6.05 -3.49
N ASP A 13 13.87 5.40 -2.34
CA ASP A 13 14.93 4.66 -1.64
C ASP A 13 14.34 3.52 -0.81
N THR A 14 15.18 2.56 -0.42
CA THR A 14 14.77 1.36 0.33
C THR A 14 14.10 1.69 1.66
N GLY A 15 14.54 2.74 2.36
CA GLY A 15 13.96 3.15 3.63
C GLY A 15 12.55 3.72 3.46
N LYS A 16 12.33 4.51 2.41
CA LYS A 16 11.01 5.06 2.09
C LYS A 16 10.05 4.01 1.54
N ILE A 17 10.54 3.00 0.83
CA ILE A 17 9.72 1.85 0.42
C ILE A 17 9.22 1.11 1.67
N ALA A 18 10.10 0.83 2.63
CA ALA A 18 9.72 0.20 3.90
C ALA A 18 8.71 1.05 4.69
N SER A 19 8.93 2.37 4.77
CA SER A 19 8.01 3.31 5.43
C SER A 19 6.63 3.38 4.76
N ALA A 20 6.60 3.43 3.43
CA ALA A 20 5.36 3.39 2.64
C ALA A 20 4.60 2.08 2.86
N ARG A 21 5.29 0.94 2.89
CA ARG A 21 4.70 -0.38 3.13
C ARG A 21 4.13 -0.50 4.54
N ALA A 22 4.85 -0.06 5.57
CA ALA A 22 4.35 -0.04 6.94
C ALA A 22 3.11 0.85 7.08
N SER A 23 3.10 2.00 6.38
CA SER A 23 1.95 2.91 6.36
C SER A 23 0.75 2.36 5.60
N LEU A 24 0.97 1.63 4.50
CA LEU A 24 -0.08 0.93 3.76
C LEU A 24 -0.68 -0.23 4.57
N PHE A 25 0.14 -1.01 5.27
CA PHE A 25 -0.33 -2.10 6.12
C PHE A 25 -1.27 -1.61 7.24
N ARG A 26 -0.87 -0.52 7.92
CA ARG A 26 -1.74 0.13 8.93
C ARG A 26 -3.05 0.61 8.31
N PHE A 27 -2.99 1.25 7.15
CA PHE A 27 -4.18 1.70 6.44
C PHE A 27 -5.11 0.53 6.06
N GLN A 28 -4.58 -0.56 5.48
CA GLN A 28 -5.36 -1.76 5.14
C GLN A 28 -6.05 -2.41 6.35
N SER A 29 -5.43 -2.33 7.53
CA SER A 29 -6.04 -2.80 8.78
C SER A 29 -7.26 -1.96 9.15
N GLN A 30 -7.10 -0.62 9.18
CA GLN A 30 -8.20 0.30 9.49
C GLN A 30 -9.30 0.28 8.42
N PHE A 31 -8.92 0.19 7.15
CA PHE A 31 -9.82 0.12 6.01
C PHE A 31 -10.79 -1.05 6.11
N ARG A 32 -10.31 -2.24 6.50
CA ARG A 32 -11.19 -3.42 6.68
C ARG A 32 -12.24 -3.20 7.76
N VAL A 33 -11.88 -2.54 8.86
CA VAL A 33 -12.82 -2.18 9.94
C VAL A 33 -13.83 -1.15 9.45
N TRP A 34 -13.39 -0.10 8.76
CA TRP A 34 -14.27 0.95 8.25
C TRP A 34 -15.23 0.46 7.16
N MET A 35 -14.79 -0.48 6.33
CA MET A 35 -15.60 -0.99 5.21
C MET A 35 -16.55 -2.12 5.60
N GLN A 36 -16.39 -2.71 6.79
CA GLN A 36 -17.28 -3.76 7.30
C GLN A 36 -18.78 -3.42 7.16
N PRO A 37 -19.27 -2.24 7.59
CA PRO A 37 -20.68 -1.87 7.39
C PRO A 37 -21.05 -1.67 5.91
N PHE A 38 -20.13 -1.18 5.07
CA PHE A 38 -20.37 -0.94 3.65
C PHE A 38 -20.33 -2.23 2.80
N ALA A 39 -19.67 -3.27 3.28
CA ALA A 39 -19.57 -4.55 2.60
C ALA A 39 -20.93 -5.22 2.41
N SER A 40 -21.90 -4.93 3.29
CA SER A 40 -23.28 -5.42 3.17
C SER A 40 -24.09 -4.69 2.10
N PHE A 41 -23.82 -3.41 1.86
CA PHE A 41 -24.56 -2.59 0.88
C PHE A 41 -23.91 -2.55 -0.49
N ASN A 42 -22.58 -2.54 -0.55
CA ASN A 42 -21.80 -2.39 -1.78
C ASN A 42 -20.57 -3.33 -1.79
N PRO A 43 -20.77 -4.66 -1.72
CA PRO A 43 -19.68 -5.63 -1.61
C PRO A 43 -18.67 -5.55 -2.76
N TYR A 44 -19.16 -5.27 -3.98
CA TYR A 44 -18.29 -5.15 -5.15
C TYR A 44 -17.34 -3.95 -5.04
N GLN A 45 -17.84 -2.79 -4.64
CA GLN A 45 -17.03 -1.57 -4.49
C GLN A 45 -15.94 -1.77 -3.43
N VAL A 46 -16.31 -2.36 -2.29
CA VAL A 46 -15.36 -2.68 -1.21
C VAL A 46 -14.25 -3.60 -1.75
N ARG A 47 -14.61 -4.67 -2.47
CA ARG A 47 -13.64 -5.59 -3.10
C ARG A 47 -12.72 -4.89 -4.10
N VAL A 48 -13.26 -3.99 -4.93
CA VAL A 48 -12.46 -3.21 -5.88
C VAL A 48 -11.43 -2.35 -5.15
N TRP A 49 -11.81 -1.70 -4.06
CA TRP A 49 -10.88 -0.92 -3.25
C TRP A 49 -9.83 -1.77 -2.56
N GLU A 50 -10.19 -2.93 -2.01
CA GLU A 50 -9.22 -3.90 -1.45
C GLU A 50 -8.21 -4.34 -2.51
N ASN A 51 -8.68 -4.66 -3.72
CA ASN A 51 -7.82 -5.05 -4.84
C ASN A 51 -6.82 -3.95 -5.21
N ARG A 52 -7.24 -2.68 -5.19
CA ARG A 52 -6.34 -1.54 -5.43
C ARG A 52 -5.26 -1.44 -4.35
N LEU A 53 -5.60 -1.67 -3.09
CA LEU A 53 -4.61 -1.67 -2.00
C LEU A 53 -3.60 -2.81 -2.15
N VAL A 54 -4.07 -4.01 -2.53
CA VAL A 54 -3.19 -5.16 -2.82
C VAL A 54 -2.26 -4.86 -4.00
N ALA A 55 -2.74 -4.19 -5.04
CA ALA A 55 -1.91 -3.80 -6.18
C ALA A 55 -0.78 -2.85 -5.75
N ILE A 56 -1.09 -1.83 -4.94
CA ILE A 56 -0.08 -0.90 -4.39
C ILE A 56 0.95 -1.67 -3.55
N GLU A 57 0.51 -2.60 -2.70
CA GLU A 57 1.42 -3.42 -1.90
C GLU A 57 2.38 -4.24 -2.77
N ARG A 58 1.88 -4.85 -3.84
CA ARG A 58 2.69 -5.61 -4.80
C ARG A 58 3.74 -4.73 -5.47
N LEU A 59 3.37 -3.52 -5.88
CA LEU A 59 4.30 -2.55 -6.48
C LEU A 59 5.39 -2.13 -5.49
N LEU A 60 5.04 -1.88 -4.23
CA LEU A 60 6.02 -1.56 -3.19
C LEU A 60 6.99 -2.73 -2.93
N ARG A 61 6.48 -3.97 -2.84
CA ARG A 61 7.32 -5.17 -2.69
C ARG A 61 8.25 -5.39 -3.89
N TYR A 62 7.76 -5.10 -5.10
CA TYR A 62 8.59 -5.17 -6.30
C TYR A 62 9.72 -4.14 -6.24
N GLY A 63 9.41 -2.88 -5.91
CA GLY A 63 10.41 -1.82 -5.74
C GLY A 63 11.46 -2.16 -4.67
N GLU A 64 11.05 -2.80 -3.57
CA GLU A 64 11.97 -3.29 -2.52
C GLU A 64 12.94 -4.33 -3.07
N ARG A 65 12.45 -5.32 -3.82
CA ARG A 65 13.28 -6.37 -4.44
C ARG A 65 14.27 -5.82 -5.46
N VAL A 66 13.81 -4.93 -6.34
CA VAL A 66 14.67 -4.32 -7.38
C VAL A 66 15.70 -3.40 -6.74
N GLY A 67 15.31 -2.58 -5.76
CA GLY A 67 16.22 -1.68 -5.06
C GLY A 67 17.28 -2.39 -4.22
N VAL A 68 17.02 -3.63 -3.78
CA VAL A 68 18.03 -4.49 -3.16
C VAL A 68 19.02 -5.06 -4.19
N GLY A 69 18.58 -5.30 -5.43
CA GLY A 69 19.44 -5.79 -6.53
C GLY A 69 20.30 -4.72 -7.23
N SER A 70 20.07 -3.43 -6.97
CA SER A 70 20.86 -2.32 -7.56
C SER A 70 22.03 -1.85 -6.68
N ARG A 71 22.47 -2.67 -5.72
CA ARG A 71 23.61 -2.39 -4.82
C ARG A 71 24.79 -3.36 -5.01
N GLU A 72 24.91 -3.99 -6.17
CA GLU A 72 26.08 -4.79 -6.58
C GLU A 72 26.81 -4.15 -7.76
#